data_AF-A0A9E5L5I0-F1
#
_entry.id   AF-A0A9E5L5I0-F1
#
_cell.length_a   1.000
_cell.length_b   1.000
_cell.length_c   1.000
_cell.angle_alpha   90.00
_cell.angle_beta   90.00
_cell.angle_gamma   90.00
#
_symmetry.space_group_name_H-M   'P 1'
#
loop_
_entity.id
_entity.type
_entity.pdbx_description
1 polymer ?
#
loop_
_entity_poly.entity_id
_entity_poly.type
_entity_poly.pdbx_seq_one_letter_code
_entity_poly.pdbx_strand_id
1 'polypeptide(L)' 'MDNKDKNAKRNIEKMYKKIQEKWPKMSDDNIKLYEGKKDEFFAKLKEKHNVSKEDAEKKLKDIEKDCCCGTAKAA' A
#
# COMPACT_ATOMS: atom_id res chain seq x y z
N MET A 1 3.43 -14.58 -22.92
CA MET A 1 3.40 -15.37 -21.66
C MET A 1 4.71 -15.11 -20.94
N ASP A 2 4.70 -14.01 -20.20
CA ASP A 2 5.87 -13.27 -19.75
C ASP A 2 6.45 -13.91 -18.50
N ASN A 3 7.50 -14.70 -18.71
CA ASN A 3 8.33 -15.32 -17.68
C ASN A 3 9.52 -14.39 -17.36
N LYS A 4 9.34 -13.37 -16.50
CA LYS A 4 10.49 -12.58 -16.00
C LYS A 4 10.38 -11.93 -14.61
N ASP A 5 9.43 -12.31 -13.76
CA ASP A 5 9.33 -11.67 -12.44
C ASP A 5 8.92 -12.68 -11.37
N LYS A 6 9.88 -13.43 -10.85
CA LYS A 6 9.66 -14.34 -9.70
C LYS A 6 10.49 -13.98 -8.46
N ASN A 7 11.41 -13.03 -8.55
CA ASN A 7 12.28 -12.65 -7.42
C ASN A 7 12.00 -11.24 -6.87
N ALA A 8 11.87 -10.22 -7.72
CA ALA A 8 11.53 -8.85 -7.28
C ALA A 8 10.09 -8.73 -6.73
N LYS A 9 9.15 -9.53 -7.25
CA LYS A 9 7.76 -9.58 -6.75
C LYS A 9 7.65 -9.96 -5.27
N ARG A 10 8.58 -10.75 -4.72
CA ARG A 10 8.39 -11.32 -3.38
C ARG A 10 8.40 -10.27 -2.27
N ASN A 11 9.12 -9.16 -2.43
CA ASN A 11 9.11 -8.07 -1.44
C ASN A 11 7.91 -7.14 -1.65
N ILE A 12 7.62 -6.80 -2.91
CA ILE A 12 6.58 -5.83 -3.26
C ILE A 12 5.18 -6.43 -3.03
N GLU A 13 4.97 -7.71 -3.33
CA GLU A 13 3.71 -8.43 -3.06
C GLU A 13 3.37 -8.48 -1.56
N LYS A 14 4.39 -8.57 -0.69
CA LYS A 14 4.17 -8.50 0.77
C LYS A 14 3.70 -7.13 1.21
N MET A 15 4.24 -6.06 0.62
CA MET A 15 3.77 -4.69 0.88
C MET A 15 2.33 -4.51 0.37
N TYR A 16 2.04 -4.97 -0.85
CA TYR A 16 0.68 -4.89 -1.41
C TYR A 16 -0.35 -5.64 -0.58
N LYS A 17 -0.03 -6.85 -0.07
CA LYS A 17 -0.92 -7.59 0.83
C LYS A 17 -1.27 -6.79 2.09
N LYS A 18 -0.29 -6.20 2.78
CA LYS A 18 -0.54 -5.37 3.97
C LYS A 18 -1.41 -4.15 3.64
N ILE A 19 -1.18 -3.53 2.48
CA ILE A 19 -1.96 -2.40 2.00
C ILE A 19 -3.41 -2.84 1.71
N GLN A 20 -3.62 -3.99 1.08
CA GLN A 20 -4.94 -4.58 0.84
C GLN A 20 -5.66 -4.94 2.14
N GLU A 21 -4.95 -5.43 3.16
CA GLU A 21 -5.53 -5.72 4.48
C GLU A 21 -6.01 -4.43 5.18
N LYS A 22 -5.28 -3.32 5.05
CA LYS A 22 -5.72 -2.01 5.57
C LYS A 22 -6.84 -1.39 4.73
N TRP A 23 -6.83 -1.61 3.41
CA TRP A 23 -7.80 -1.07 2.46
C TRP A 23 -8.42 -2.16 1.57
N PRO A 24 -9.46 -2.87 2.06
CA PRO A 24 -10.05 -4.00 1.34
C PRO A 24 -10.77 -3.60 0.03
N LYS A 25 -11.05 -2.30 -0.19
CA LYS A 25 -11.64 -1.81 -1.45
C LYS A 25 -10.60 -1.27 -2.45
N MET A 26 -9.31 -1.37 -2.13
CA MET A 26 -8.19 -1.04 -3.02
C MET A 26 -7.60 -2.31 -3.61
N SER A 27 -7.66 -2.46 -4.94
CA SER A 27 -7.00 -3.57 -5.66
C SER A 27 -5.51 -3.31 -5.84
N ASP A 28 -4.73 -4.38 -5.97
CA ASP A 28 -3.28 -4.40 -6.22
C ASP A 28 -2.83 -3.38 -7.29
N ASP A 29 -3.60 -3.21 -8.37
CA ASP A 29 -3.33 -2.22 -9.43
C ASP A 29 -3.36 -0.77 -8.94
N ASN A 30 -4.25 -0.42 -8.01
CA ASN A 30 -4.27 0.94 -7.45
C ASN A 30 -3.07 1.15 -6.53
N ILE A 31 -2.67 0.11 -5.80
CA ILE A 31 -1.54 0.19 -4.87
C ILE A 31 -0.23 0.32 -5.65
N LYS A 32 -0.10 -0.32 -6.81
CA LYS A 32 1.01 -0.09 -7.76
C LYS A 32 1.12 1.36 -8.21
N LEU A 33 -0.01 2.08 -8.33
CA LEU A 33 0.01 3.51 -8.63
C LEU A 33 0.68 4.32 -7.51
N TYR A 34 0.77 3.83 -6.27
CA TYR A 34 1.50 4.53 -5.22
C TYR A 34 3.01 4.65 -5.50
N GLU A 35 3.64 3.70 -6.21
CA GLU A 35 5.07 3.77 -6.47
C GLU A 35 5.45 4.81 -7.55
N GLY A 36 4.54 5.15 -8.46
CA GLY A 36 4.81 6.10 -9.56
C GLY A 36 3.86 7.30 -9.65
N LYS A 37 2.69 7.22 -9.04
CA LYS A 37 1.55 8.14 -9.16
C LYS A 37 0.77 8.28 -7.85
N LYS A 38 1.46 8.68 -6.77
CA LYS A 38 0.85 8.82 -5.43
C LYS A 38 -0.43 9.66 -5.41
N ASP A 39 -0.48 10.76 -6.16
CA ASP A 39 -1.68 11.61 -6.20
C ASP A 39 -2.91 10.91 -6.79
N GLU A 40 -2.74 10.04 -7.79
CA GLU A 40 -3.85 9.25 -8.36
C GLU A 40 -4.36 8.20 -7.35
N PHE A 41 -3.43 7.59 -6.61
CA PHE A 41 -3.76 6.70 -5.50
C PHE A 41 -4.56 7.42 -4.39
N PHE A 42 -4.12 8.59 -3.95
CA PHE A 42 -4.82 9.36 -2.91
C PHE A 42 -6.19 9.86 -3.38
N ALA A 43 -6.33 10.24 -4.65
CA ALA A 43 -7.62 10.64 -5.22
C ALA A 43 -8.62 9.48 -5.14
N LYS A 44 -8.24 8.29 -5.61
CA LYS A 44 -9.08 7.08 -5.54
C LYS A 44 -9.41 6.67 -4.10
N LEU A 45 -8.46 6.81 -3.19
CA LEU A 45 -8.66 6.49 -1.78
C LEU A 45 -9.65 7.46 -1.13
N LYS A 46 -9.51 8.75 -1.42
CA LYS A 46 -10.41 9.80 -0.94
C LYS A 46 -11.85 9.56 -1.40
N GLU A 47 -12.07 9.26 -2.67
CA GLU A 47 -13.40 9.01 -3.22
C GLU A 47 -14.06 7.74 -2.65
N LYS A 48 -13.32 6.63 -2.57
CA LYS A 48 -13.88 5.32 -2.17
C LYS A 48 -13.98 5.12 -0.66
N HIS A 49 -13.04 5.67 0.09
CA HIS A 49 -12.92 5.42 1.52
C HIS A 49 -13.17 6.68 2.37
N ASN A 50 -13.42 7.85 1.77
CA ASN A 50 -13.61 9.12 2.48
C ASN A 50 -12.46 9.44 3.45
N VAL A 51 -11.25 8.97 3.13
CA VAL A 51 -10.03 9.20 3.92
C VAL A 51 -9.27 10.38 3.33
N SER A 52 -8.77 11.26 4.19
CA SER A 52 -7.89 12.35 3.80
C SER A 52 -6.52 11.83 3.39
N LYS A 53 -5.86 12.54 2.45
CA LYS A 53 -4.48 12.26 2.02
C LYS A 53 -3.53 12.04 3.21
N GLU A 54 -3.69 12.83 4.26
CA GLU A 54 -2.89 12.74 5.49
C GLU A 54 -3.06 11.41 6.25
N ASP A 55 -4.29 10.92 6.37
CA ASP A 55 -4.59 9.65 7.04
C ASP A 55 -4.08 8.46 6.21
N ALA A 56 -4.18 8.57 4.89
CA ALA A 56 -3.64 7.63 3.94
C ALA A 56 -2.11 7.54 3.99
N GLU A 57 -1.43 8.69 3.99
CA GLU A 57 0.02 8.78 4.16
C GLU A 57 0.46 8.18 5.50
N LYS A 58 -0.27 8.43 6.58
CA LYS A 58 0.03 7.85 7.89
C LYS A 58 -0.03 6.32 7.88
N LYS A 59 -1.04 5.73 7.22
CA LYS A 59 -1.15 4.27 7.07
C LYS A 59 -0.06 3.69 6.17
N LEU A 60 0.31 4.37 5.09
CA LEU A 60 1.43 3.93 4.23
C LEU A 60 2.74 3.94 5.01
N LYS A 61 2.99 5.00 5.77
CA LYS A 61 4.18 5.13 6.63
C LYS A 61 4.23 4.06 7.71
N ASP A 62 3.08 3.64 8.24
CA ASP A 62 2.93 2.51 9.17
C ASP A 62 3.34 1.19 8.49
N ILE A 63 2.89 0.95 7.25
CA ILE A 63 3.20 -0.26 6.48
C ILE A 63 4.68 -0.32 6.06
N GLU A 64 5.25 0.81 5.64
CA GLU A 64 6.68 0.92 5.33
C GLU A 64 7.54 0.65 6.57
N LYS A 65 7.12 1.17 7.74
CA LYS A 65 7.75 0.84 9.03
C LYS A 65 7.62 -0.63 9.39
N ASP A 66 6.45 -1.21 9.20
CA ASP A 66 6.15 -2.61 9.51
C ASP A 66 6.92 -3.59 8.59
N CYS A 67 7.54 -3.10 7.51
CA CYS A 67 8.43 -3.89 6.66
C CYS A 67 9.87 -4.01 7.21
N CYS A 68 10.24 -3.26 8.24
CA CYS A 68 11.55 -3.36 8.89
C CYS A 68 11.40 -3.66 10.39
N CYS A 69 11.07 -4.92 10.72
CA CYS A 69 11.20 -5.55 12.04
C CYS A 69 10.45 -4.90 13.24
N GLY A 70 9.51 -5.66 13.83
CA GLY A 70 9.13 -5.54 15.24
C GLY A 70 7.90 -4.68 15.54
N THR A 71 6.84 -5.35 15.99
CA THR A 71 5.62 -4.81 16.59
C THR A 71 5.90 -3.72 17.63
N ALA A 72 5.31 -2.53 17.47
CA ALA A 72 5.01 -1.63 18.58
C ALA A 72 3.93 -0.60 18.17
N LYS A 73 2.66 -1.01 18.19
CA LYS A 73 1.54 -0.07 18.30
C LYS A 73 1.47 0.37 19.76
N ALA A 74 2.09 1.52 20.05
CA ALA A 74 1.88 2.23 21.31
C ALA A 74 0.41 2.67 21.39
N ALA A 75 -0.20 2.37 22.54
CA ALA A 75 -1.51 2.86 22.95
C ALA A 75 -1.44 4.36 23.29
#